data_AF-A0A937NDT2-F1
#
_entry.id   AF-A0A937NDT2-F1
#
_cell.length_a   1.000
_cell.length_b   1.000
_cell.length_c   1.000
_cell.angle_alpha   90.00
_cell.angle_beta   90.00
_cell.angle_gamma   90.00
#
_symmetry.space_group_name_H-M   'P 1'
#
loop_
_entity.id
_entity.type
_entity.pdbx_description
1 polymer ?
#
loop_
_entity_poly.entity_id
_entity_poly.type
_entity_poly.pdbx_seq_one_letter_code
_entity_poly.pdbx_strand_id
1 'polypeptide(L)'
;MKTLIPAIVICSVIAALGNVSIADEPVTGSTPQAAAASEQPVDAHTQSRQATTGMAAMEKAAKSNKYLFALFRKEDNDQTTAMRQVLDEVMKKVADRADAVQVDVSAASEKDIVEHFEVAYAPLPLLLAIAPNGAVTGGFPGRVEARRLMDAFASPGTAKCLKAFQDRKLVFLCVQNDETESAKKAMQGVHAFKRDERFAKDTQIIVVDPSDKAESQLLSDLEIDAKSKEAVTVLFAPPGRFVGRFHGATNLDDLVSTLVSAMSGCGSCGPGGCGSCGPGGCGH
;
A
#
# COMPACT_ATOMS: atom_id res chain seq x y z
N MET A 1 11.05 23.03 -11.82
CA MET A 1 9.67 22.77 -11.32
C MET A 1 9.40 21.29 -11.56
N LYS A 2 9.60 20.47 -10.53
CA LYS A 2 9.51 19.00 -10.62
C LYS A 2 8.08 18.55 -10.30
N THR A 3 7.64 17.61 -11.10
CA THR A 3 6.30 17.06 -11.29
C THR A 3 5.72 16.44 -10.02
N LEU A 4 4.45 16.76 -9.76
CA LEU A 4 3.58 16.08 -8.80
C LEU A 4 3.49 14.57 -9.11
N ILE A 5 3.46 13.79 -8.05
CA ILE A 5 3.20 12.35 -7.98
C ILE A 5 1.85 12.04 -8.64
N PRO A 6 1.76 11.12 -9.62
CA PRO A 6 0.47 10.73 -10.18
C PRO A 6 -0.27 9.82 -9.19
N ALA A 7 -1.50 10.21 -8.90
CA ALA A 7 -2.50 9.43 -8.18
C ALA A 7 -2.70 8.06 -8.86
N ILE A 8 -2.57 6.99 -8.08
CA ILE A 8 -2.96 5.64 -8.48
C ILE A 8 -4.49 5.57 -8.37
N VAL A 9 -5.13 5.71 -9.54
CA VAL A 9 -6.54 5.43 -9.75
C VAL A 9 -6.65 3.95 -10.10
N ILE A 10 -7.17 3.13 -9.19
CA ILE A 10 -7.75 1.83 -9.55
C ILE A 10 -9.14 1.82 -8.96
N CYS A 11 -10.13 2.15 -9.79
CA CYS A 11 -11.53 1.93 -9.50
C CYS A 11 -12.28 1.70 -10.83
N SER A 12 -13.14 0.68 -10.81
CA SER A 12 -14.24 0.41 -11.74
C SER A 12 -13.94 -0.34 -13.04
N VAL A 13 -14.09 -1.68 -13.04
CA VAL A 13 -14.81 -2.41 -14.10
C VAL A 13 -15.51 -3.64 -13.49
N ILE A 14 -16.80 -3.52 -13.17
CA ILE A 14 -17.73 -4.65 -13.05
C ILE A 14 -18.88 -4.35 -14.01
N ALA A 15 -19.02 -5.16 -15.05
CA ALA A 15 -20.26 -5.29 -15.81
C ALA A 15 -20.36 -6.71 -16.37
N ALA A 16 -21.52 -7.31 -16.12
CA ALA A 16 -21.82 -8.72 -16.20
C ALA A 16 -22.29 -9.17 -17.60
N LEU A 17 -21.97 -10.42 -17.94
CA LEU A 17 -22.72 -11.35 -18.81
C LEU A 17 -22.38 -12.75 -18.22
N GLY A 18 -23.28 -13.67 -17.90
CA GLY A 18 -24.56 -14.02 -18.49
C GLY A 18 -24.48 -15.52 -18.84
N ASN A 19 -25.16 -16.36 -18.04
CA ASN A 19 -25.59 -17.76 -18.24
C ASN A 19 -24.64 -18.81 -18.88
N VAL A 20 -24.57 -20.01 -18.28
CA VAL A 20 -25.18 -21.24 -18.81
C VAL A 20 -24.93 -22.42 -17.85
N SER A 21 -26.00 -23.18 -17.65
CA SER A 21 -26.14 -24.44 -16.89
C SER A 21 -25.78 -25.64 -17.77
N ILE A 22 -25.06 -26.66 -17.26
CA ILE A 22 -25.19 -28.06 -17.68
C ILE A 22 -24.89 -28.99 -16.48
N ALA A 23 -25.69 -30.06 -16.39
CA ALA A 23 -25.81 -31.03 -15.31
C ALA A 23 -24.94 -32.30 -15.46
N ASP A 24 -24.85 -33.01 -14.34
CA ASP A 24 -24.85 -34.48 -14.10
C ASP A 24 -23.81 -35.45 -14.70
N GLU A 25 -22.94 -35.93 -13.78
CA GLU A 25 -22.59 -37.34 -13.39
C GLU A 25 -22.18 -38.41 -14.46
N PRO A 26 -21.82 -39.66 -14.07
CA PRO A 26 -20.48 -40.04 -13.64
C PRO A 26 -19.93 -41.27 -14.42
N VAL A 27 -18.61 -41.51 -14.43
CA VAL A 27 -18.08 -42.84 -14.79
C VAL A 27 -16.99 -43.28 -13.83
N THR A 28 -17.19 -44.51 -13.37
CA THR A 28 -16.47 -45.31 -12.39
C THR A 28 -15.18 -45.92 -12.92
N GLY A 29 -14.18 -45.99 -12.02
CA GLY A 29 -13.38 -47.19 -11.74
C GLY A 29 -12.29 -47.61 -12.73
N SER A 30 -11.03 -47.58 -12.30
CA SER A 30 -10.15 -48.76 -12.14
C SER A 30 -8.69 -48.35 -11.80
N THR A 31 -8.21 -48.79 -10.64
CA THR A 31 -6.78 -48.84 -10.22
C THR A 31 -6.26 -50.28 -10.42
N PRO A 32 -4.99 -50.64 -10.12
CA PRO A 32 -3.67 -50.00 -10.31
C PRO A 32 -2.70 -50.93 -11.09
N GLN A 33 -1.61 -50.42 -11.68
CA GLN A 33 -0.44 -51.27 -11.93
C GLN A 33 0.89 -50.52 -11.81
N ALA A 34 1.72 -51.02 -10.90
CA ALA A 34 3.08 -50.60 -10.63
C ALA A 34 4.07 -51.20 -11.64
N ALA A 35 5.07 -50.41 -12.05
CA ALA A 35 6.34 -50.91 -12.55
C ALA A 35 7.44 -49.95 -12.09
N ALA A 36 8.35 -50.48 -11.28
CA ALA A 36 9.56 -49.83 -10.81
C ALA A 36 10.67 -49.98 -11.86
N ALA A 37 11.46 -48.92 -12.08
CA ALA A 37 12.90 -49.02 -12.35
C ALA A 37 13.57 -47.64 -12.39
N SER A 38 14.52 -47.47 -11.45
CA SER A 38 15.81 -46.79 -11.61
C SER A 38 15.85 -45.25 -11.67
N GLU A 39 16.09 -44.62 -10.53
CA GLU A 39 16.72 -43.28 -10.46
C GLU A 39 17.99 -43.32 -9.62
N GLN A 40 19.11 -43.02 -10.27
CA GLN A 40 20.39 -42.65 -9.65
C GLN A 40 20.32 -41.20 -9.13
N PRO A 41 21.12 -40.84 -8.12
CA PRO A 41 20.91 -39.63 -7.33
C PRO A 41 21.38 -38.39 -8.08
N VAL A 42 20.44 -37.49 -8.42
CA VAL A 42 20.76 -36.15 -8.89
C VAL A 42 20.78 -35.16 -7.73
N ASP A 43 21.80 -34.32 -7.78
CA ASP A 43 22.30 -33.45 -6.74
C ASP A 43 21.24 -32.57 -6.07
N ALA A 44 21.37 -32.52 -4.75
CA ALA A 44 20.65 -31.62 -3.86
C ALA A 44 21.06 -30.16 -4.12
N HIS A 45 20.34 -29.46 -5.00
CA HIS A 45 20.20 -27.99 -4.98
C HIS A 45 18.81 -27.48 -5.43
N THR A 46 17.79 -28.34 -5.42
CA THR A 46 16.39 -27.96 -5.73
C THR A 46 15.47 -28.18 -4.53
N GLN A 47 15.88 -27.71 -3.35
CA GLN A 47 15.03 -27.73 -2.15
C GLN A 47 14.85 -26.32 -1.60
N SER A 48 13.87 -25.60 -2.18
CA SER A 48 12.99 -24.64 -1.49
C SER A 48 11.98 -24.02 -2.49
N ARG A 49 11.25 -24.87 -3.23
CA ARG A 49 9.93 -24.52 -3.78
C ARG A 49 8.92 -25.54 -3.27
N GLN A 50 8.86 -25.74 -1.95
CA GLN A 50 7.60 -26.21 -1.39
C GLN A 50 6.59 -25.11 -1.70
N ALA A 51 5.53 -25.46 -2.43
CA ALA A 51 4.46 -24.54 -2.81
C ALA A 51 3.70 -24.12 -1.55
N THR A 52 4.30 -23.22 -0.77
CA THR A 52 3.59 -22.44 0.24
C THR A 52 2.71 -21.49 -0.54
N THR A 53 1.42 -21.46 -0.20
CA THR A 53 0.47 -20.52 -0.81
C THR A 53 0.98 -19.09 -0.69
N GLY A 54 0.53 -18.20 -1.57
CA GLY A 54 0.87 -16.78 -1.53
C GLY A 54 0.61 -16.15 -0.16
N MET A 55 -0.48 -16.54 0.51
CA MET A 55 -0.78 -16.12 1.88
C MET A 55 0.28 -16.58 2.88
N ALA A 56 0.69 -17.86 2.82
CA ALA A 56 1.74 -18.38 3.71
C ALA A 56 3.09 -17.69 3.47
N ALA A 57 3.41 -17.37 2.21
CA ALA A 57 4.61 -16.60 1.86
C ALA A 57 4.55 -15.17 2.44
N MET A 58 3.39 -14.51 2.37
CA MET A 58 3.17 -13.20 2.96
C MET A 58 3.33 -13.22 4.48
N GLU A 59 2.73 -14.20 5.16
CA GLU A 59 2.91 -14.35 6.60
C GLU A 59 4.37 -14.60 6.99
N LYS A 60 5.08 -15.42 6.23
CA LYS A 60 6.50 -15.73 6.47
C LYS A 60 7.36 -14.46 6.31
N ALA A 61 7.14 -13.69 5.25
CA ALA A 61 7.85 -12.44 5.01
C ALA A 61 7.57 -11.43 6.13
N ALA A 62 6.31 -11.27 6.53
CA ALA A 62 5.91 -10.40 7.64
C ALA A 62 6.56 -10.82 8.97
N LYS A 63 6.52 -12.11 9.32
CA LYS A 63 7.18 -12.67 10.51
C LYS A 63 8.70 -12.48 10.49
N SER A 64 9.30 -12.46 9.30
CA SER A 64 10.74 -12.24 9.11
C SER A 64 11.11 -10.76 8.94
N ASN A 65 10.13 -9.85 9.07
CA ASN A 65 10.26 -8.41 8.83
C ASN A 65 10.86 -8.06 7.45
N LYS A 66 10.49 -8.83 6.42
CA LYS A 66 10.92 -8.66 5.04
C LYS A 66 9.79 -8.15 4.15
N TYR A 67 10.16 -7.47 3.08
CA TYR A 67 9.26 -7.20 1.98
C TYR A 67 8.89 -8.50 1.24
N LEU A 68 7.70 -8.55 0.66
CA LEU A 68 7.30 -9.59 -0.26
C LEU A 68 7.03 -8.99 -1.63
N PHE A 69 7.73 -9.50 -2.65
CA PHE A 69 7.37 -9.27 -4.04
C PHE A 69 6.48 -10.41 -4.55
N ALA A 70 5.21 -10.14 -4.77
CA ALA A 70 4.23 -11.12 -5.23
C ALA A 70 3.92 -10.91 -6.72
N LEU A 71 4.35 -11.84 -7.57
CA LEU A 71 4.06 -11.84 -9.00
C LEU A 71 2.77 -12.65 -9.25
N PHE A 72 1.68 -11.96 -9.53
CA PHE A 72 0.41 -12.53 -9.94
C PHE A 72 0.39 -12.78 -11.44
N ARG A 73 0.10 -14.02 -11.82
CA ARG A 73 -0.01 -14.47 -13.22
C ARG A 73 -1.26 -15.31 -13.42
N LYS A 74 -1.80 -15.27 -14.64
CA LYS A 74 -2.80 -16.24 -15.12
C LYS A 74 -2.17 -17.27 -16.07
N GLU A 75 -1.19 -16.83 -16.85
CA GLU A 75 -0.51 -17.62 -17.88
C GLU A 75 0.99 -17.29 -17.89
N ASP A 76 1.81 -18.25 -18.31
CA ASP A 76 3.24 -18.07 -18.51
C ASP A 76 3.55 -17.61 -19.93
N ASN A 77 3.29 -16.33 -20.20
CA ASN A 77 3.64 -15.68 -21.46
C ASN A 77 4.99 -14.96 -21.38
N ASP A 78 5.44 -14.38 -22.50
CA ASP A 78 6.70 -13.66 -22.59
C ASP A 78 6.79 -12.49 -21.61
N GLN A 79 5.66 -11.83 -21.30
CA GLN A 79 5.62 -10.74 -20.32
C GLN A 79 5.83 -11.26 -18.90
N THR A 80 5.15 -12.34 -18.50
CA THR A 80 5.33 -12.99 -17.19
C THR A 80 6.77 -13.46 -17.03
N THR A 81 7.37 -14.02 -18.08
CA THR A 81 8.77 -14.48 -18.09
C THR A 81 9.75 -13.31 -17.95
N ALA A 82 9.54 -12.20 -18.67
CA ALA A 82 10.38 -11.02 -18.56
C ALA A 82 10.32 -10.39 -17.16
N MET A 83 9.12 -10.28 -16.57
CA MET A 83 8.96 -9.77 -15.19
C MET A 83 9.66 -10.66 -14.17
N ARG A 84 9.55 -11.99 -14.33
CA ARG A 84 10.22 -12.96 -13.47
C ARG A 84 11.74 -12.80 -13.52
N GLN A 85 12.32 -12.62 -14.70
CA GLN A 85 13.76 -12.40 -14.85
C GLN A 85 14.23 -11.14 -14.12
N VAL A 86 13.51 -10.02 -14.28
CA VAL A 86 13.83 -8.77 -13.57
C VAL A 86 13.69 -8.95 -12.06
N LEU A 87 12.65 -9.65 -11.61
CA LEU A 87 12.45 -9.96 -10.20
C LEU A 87 13.62 -10.81 -9.67
N ASP A 88 14.01 -11.88 -10.35
CA ASP A 88 15.12 -12.75 -9.95
C ASP A 88 16.45 -11.99 -9.86
N GLU A 89 16.72 -11.06 -10.78
CA GLU A 89 17.88 -10.17 -10.72
C GLU A 89 17.85 -9.23 -9.52
N VAL A 90 16.68 -8.69 -9.20
CA VAL A 90 16.47 -7.86 -8.03
C VAL A 90 16.66 -8.67 -6.75
N MET A 91 16.06 -9.86 -6.66
CA MET A 91 16.15 -10.70 -5.47
C MET A 91 17.59 -11.09 -5.13
N LYS A 92 18.47 -11.27 -6.13
CA LYS A 92 19.92 -11.47 -5.89
C LYS A 92 20.58 -10.33 -5.10
N LYS A 93 20.03 -9.11 -5.17
CA LYS A 93 20.57 -7.91 -4.52
C LYS A 93 19.91 -7.58 -3.18
N VAL A 94 18.70 -8.09 -2.93
CA VAL A 94 17.89 -7.73 -1.75
C VAL A 94 17.34 -8.92 -0.97
N ALA A 95 17.89 -10.13 -1.17
CA ALA A 95 17.45 -11.34 -0.47
C ALA A 95 17.54 -11.25 1.07
N ASP A 96 18.39 -10.35 1.58
CA ASP A 96 18.51 -10.04 3.00
C ASP A 96 17.25 -9.37 3.57
N ARG A 97 16.53 -8.59 2.75
CA ARG A 97 15.43 -7.71 3.18
C ARG A 97 14.10 -7.90 2.43
N ALA A 98 14.07 -8.77 1.44
CA ALA A 98 12.87 -9.15 0.72
C ALA A 98 12.85 -10.65 0.37
N ASP A 99 11.64 -11.20 0.24
CA ASP A 99 11.34 -12.50 -0.34
C ASP A 99 10.45 -12.30 -1.59
N ALA A 100 10.35 -13.33 -2.43
CA ALA A 100 9.51 -13.31 -3.63
C ALA A 100 8.62 -14.54 -3.70
N VAL A 101 7.40 -14.37 -4.22
CA VAL A 101 6.46 -15.45 -4.48
C VAL A 101 5.79 -15.25 -5.84
N GLN A 102 5.45 -16.35 -6.49
CA GLN A 102 4.64 -16.33 -7.70
C GLN A 102 3.29 -16.93 -7.38
N VAL A 103 2.24 -16.20 -7.75
CA VAL A 103 0.86 -16.54 -7.44
C VAL A 103 0.15 -16.81 -8.76
N ASP A 104 -0.38 -18.02 -8.91
CA ASP A 104 -1.25 -18.37 -10.01
C ASP A 104 -2.68 -18.00 -9.65
N VAL A 105 -3.24 -16.98 -10.29
CA VAL A 105 -4.59 -16.48 -9.95
C VAL A 105 -5.68 -17.49 -10.28
N SER A 106 -5.38 -18.51 -11.10
CA SER A 106 -6.32 -19.57 -11.46
C SER A 106 -6.28 -20.76 -10.49
N ALA A 107 -5.26 -20.84 -9.63
CA ALA A 107 -5.12 -21.93 -8.68
C ALA A 107 -6.05 -21.73 -7.48
N ALA A 108 -6.86 -22.74 -7.16
CA ALA A 108 -7.79 -22.70 -6.03
C ALA A 108 -7.08 -22.47 -4.68
N SER A 109 -5.83 -22.93 -4.54
CA SER A 109 -5.01 -22.71 -3.34
C SER A 109 -4.57 -21.26 -3.13
N GLU A 110 -4.66 -20.42 -4.17
CA GLU A 110 -4.27 -19.01 -4.16
C GLU A 110 -5.46 -18.06 -4.05
N LYS A 111 -6.68 -18.59 -3.94
CA LYS A 111 -7.91 -17.79 -3.90
C LYS A 111 -7.88 -16.73 -2.81
N ASP A 112 -7.41 -17.08 -1.61
CA ASP A 112 -7.37 -16.16 -0.47
C ASP A 112 -6.49 -14.93 -0.74
N ILE A 113 -5.31 -15.11 -1.33
CA ILE A 113 -4.43 -13.97 -1.65
C ILE A 113 -4.98 -13.17 -2.84
N VAL A 114 -5.64 -13.83 -3.80
CA VAL A 114 -6.25 -13.18 -4.95
C VAL A 114 -7.41 -12.27 -4.51
N GLU A 115 -8.25 -12.76 -3.59
CA GLU A 115 -9.34 -11.99 -2.99
C GLU A 115 -8.80 -10.88 -2.08
N HIS A 116 -7.78 -11.15 -1.28
CA HIS A 116 -7.19 -10.18 -0.36
C HIS A 116 -6.67 -8.92 -1.06
N PHE A 117 -6.07 -9.08 -2.24
CA PHE A 117 -5.54 -7.96 -3.04
C PHE A 117 -6.45 -7.57 -4.22
N GLU A 118 -7.64 -8.16 -4.32
CA GLU A 118 -8.62 -7.92 -5.39
C GLU A 118 -8.04 -8.01 -6.82
N VAL A 119 -7.01 -8.85 -7.02
CA VAL A 119 -6.27 -8.93 -8.30
C VAL A 119 -7.02 -9.66 -9.41
N ALA A 120 -8.20 -10.22 -9.12
CA ALA A 120 -9.04 -10.91 -10.09
C ALA A 120 -9.42 -10.02 -11.30
N TYR A 121 -9.49 -8.71 -11.09
CA TYR A 121 -9.83 -7.71 -12.12
C TYR A 121 -8.63 -6.89 -12.59
N ALA A 122 -7.43 -7.17 -12.08
CA ALA A 122 -6.24 -6.41 -12.42
C ALA A 122 -5.65 -6.84 -13.78
N PRO A 123 -4.96 -5.94 -14.51
CA PRO A 123 -4.22 -6.32 -15.70
C PRO A 123 -3.06 -7.26 -15.33
N LEU A 124 -3.11 -8.50 -15.80
CA LEU A 124 -2.09 -9.52 -15.54
C LEU A 124 -1.10 -9.64 -16.72
N PRO A 125 0.18 -9.94 -16.46
CA PRO A 125 0.80 -10.16 -15.14
C PRO A 125 0.96 -8.87 -14.31
N LEU A 126 0.86 -9.01 -12.98
CA LEU A 126 0.96 -7.91 -12.02
C LEU A 126 1.96 -8.27 -10.92
N LEU A 127 2.94 -7.40 -10.66
CA LEU A 127 3.85 -7.55 -9.53
C LEU A 127 3.50 -6.54 -8.45
N LEU A 128 3.20 -7.03 -7.25
CA LEU A 128 3.00 -6.20 -6.06
C LEU A 128 4.23 -6.23 -5.16
N ALA A 129 4.64 -5.06 -4.69
CA ALA A 129 5.59 -4.91 -3.59
C ALA A 129 4.80 -4.70 -2.30
N ILE A 130 5.01 -5.58 -1.32
CA ILE A 130 4.27 -5.61 -0.06
C ILE A 130 5.27 -5.44 1.08
N ALA A 131 5.06 -4.42 1.91
CA ALA A 131 5.87 -4.17 3.10
C ALA A 131 5.59 -5.19 4.22
N PRO A 132 6.47 -5.34 5.22
CA PRO A 132 6.28 -6.30 6.32
C PRO A 132 4.99 -6.13 7.12
N ASN A 133 4.42 -4.91 7.12
CA ASN A 133 3.14 -4.61 7.77
C ASN A 133 1.91 -4.89 6.88
N GLY A 134 2.11 -5.50 5.70
CA GLY A 134 1.08 -5.79 4.72
C GLY A 134 0.65 -4.60 3.87
N ALA A 135 1.35 -3.46 3.93
CA ALA A 135 1.06 -2.33 3.03
C ALA A 135 1.52 -2.65 1.61
N VAL A 136 0.67 -2.43 0.61
CA VAL A 136 1.12 -2.44 -0.79
C VAL A 136 1.88 -1.14 -1.06
N THR A 137 3.19 -1.21 -1.32
CA THR A 137 4.04 -0.04 -1.56
C THR A 137 4.27 0.22 -3.04
N GLY A 138 3.93 -0.73 -3.92
CA GLY A 138 3.98 -0.57 -5.35
C GLY A 138 3.19 -1.66 -6.09
N GLY A 139 2.62 -1.30 -7.23
CA GLY A 139 1.97 -2.23 -8.15
C GLY A 139 2.46 -1.98 -9.57
N PHE A 140 2.96 -3.03 -10.22
CA PHE A 140 3.63 -2.95 -11.52
C PHE A 140 2.92 -3.89 -12.51
N PRO A 141 1.94 -3.39 -13.28
CA PRO A 141 1.31 -4.18 -14.32
C PRO A 141 2.21 -4.26 -15.56
N GLY A 142 2.41 -5.46 -16.09
CA GLY A 142 3.24 -5.69 -17.27
C GLY A 142 4.73 -5.38 -17.04
N ARG A 143 5.39 -4.71 -18.00
CA ARG A 143 6.85 -4.53 -17.94
C ARG A 143 7.29 -3.72 -16.74
N VAL A 144 8.27 -4.24 -16.01
CA VAL A 144 8.87 -3.60 -14.83
C VAL A 144 10.38 -3.48 -14.98
N GLU A 145 10.93 -2.39 -14.47
CA GLU A 145 12.38 -2.16 -14.42
C GLU A 145 12.90 -2.41 -13.01
N ALA A 146 14.11 -2.94 -12.88
CA ALA A 146 14.73 -3.23 -11.59
C ALA A 146 14.77 -2.01 -10.65
N ARG A 147 14.98 -0.80 -11.20
CA ARG A 147 14.99 0.44 -10.42
C ARG A 147 13.65 0.71 -9.74
N ARG A 148 12.54 0.48 -10.43
CA ARG A 148 11.19 0.68 -9.87
C ARG A 148 10.91 -0.26 -8.70
N LEU A 149 11.45 -1.47 -8.74
CA LEU A 149 11.37 -2.42 -7.61
C LEU A 149 12.22 -1.97 -6.42
N MET A 150 13.36 -1.32 -6.65
CA MET A 150 14.15 -0.72 -5.58
C MET A 150 13.46 0.50 -4.96
N ASP A 151 12.80 1.31 -5.79
CA ASP A 151 12.06 2.49 -5.32
C ASP A 151 10.78 2.09 -4.54
N ALA A 152 10.34 0.83 -4.63
CA ALA A 152 9.17 0.32 -3.90
C ALA A 152 9.44 0.06 -2.41
N PHE A 153 10.69 0.09 -1.96
CA PHE A 153 11.02 -0.02 -0.54
C PHE A 153 10.68 1.28 0.18
N ALA A 154 9.63 1.24 1.00
CA ALA A 154 9.21 2.34 1.84
C ALA A 154 9.92 2.31 3.21
N SER A 155 10.10 3.49 3.80
CA SER A 155 10.50 3.61 5.20
C SER A 155 9.42 3.05 6.13
N PRO A 156 9.75 2.65 7.38
CA PRO A 156 8.76 2.16 8.35
C PRO A 156 7.55 3.10 8.56
N GLY A 157 7.78 4.41 8.66
CA GLY A 157 6.76 5.45 8.79
C GLY A 157 5.88 5.52 7.54
N THR A 158 6.50 5.55 6.36
CA THR A 158 5.79 5.54 5.08
C THR A 158 4.92 4.29 4.92
N ALA A 159 5.46 3.11 5.23
CA ALA A 159 4.72 1.85 5.16
C ALA A 159 3.50 1.85 6.10
N LYS A 160 3.64 2.39 7.32
CA LYS A 160 2.51 2.54 8.25
C LYS A 160 1.45 3.51 7.72
N CYS A 161 1.87 4.63 7.12
CA CYS A 161 0.94 5.58 6.51
C CYS A 161 0.17 4.92 5.35
N LEU A 162 0.89 4.24 4.44
CA LEU A 162 0.29 3.52 3.31
C LEU A 162 -0.70 2.45 3.78
N LYS A 163 -0.35 1.67 4.82
CA LYS A 163 -1.27 0.68 5.38
C LYS A 163 -2.55 1.34 5.91
N ALA A 164 -2.41 2.43 6.65
CA ALA A 164 -3.57 3.12 7.19
C ALA A 164 -4.45 3.75 6.08
N PHE A 165 -3.85 4.24 4.99
CA PHE A 165 -4.59 4.73 3.84
C PHE A 165 -5.35 3.61 3.11
N GLN A 166 -4.73 2.44 2.95
CA GLN A 166 -5.36 1.25 2.38
C GLN A 166 -6.49 0.71 3.26
N ASP A 167 -6.34 0.82 4.58
CA ASP A 167 -7.40 0.50 5.55
C ASP A 167 -8.48 1.60 5.64
N ARG A 168 -8.39 2.66 4.83
CA ARG A 168 -9.31 3.83 4.82
C ARG A 168 -9.41 4.57 6.17
N LYS A 169 -8.28 4.71 6.87
CA LYS A 169 -8.18 5.43 8.15
C LYS A 169 -7.66 6.87 7.99
N LEU A 170 -8.16 7.78 8.83
CA LEU A 170 -7.53 9.04 9.16
C LEU A 170 -6.15 8.79 9.76
N VAL A 171 -5.14 9.54 9.33
CA VAL A 171 -3.76 9.37 9.81
C VAL A 171 -3.26 10.67 10.42
N PHE A 172 -2.85 10.60 11.68
CA PHE A 172 -1.99 11.60 12.30
C PHE A 172 -0.54 11.14 12.23
N LEU A 173 0.24 11.77 11.37
CA LEU A 173 1.68 11.61 11.35
C LEU A 173 2.30 12.64 12.29
N CYS A 174 2.77 12.19 13.44
CA CYS A 174 3.39 13.00 14.47
C CYS A 174 4.91 12.86 14.34
N VAL A 175 5.57 13.89 13.81
CA VAL A 175 7.03 13.96 13.71
C VAL A 175 7.56 14.61 14.98
N GLN A 176 8.11 13.78 15.88
CA GLN A 176 8.59 14.19 17.20
C GLN A 176 9.41 13.09 17.87
N ASN A 177 10.26 13.49 18.81
CA ASN A 177 11.00 12.63 19.74
C ASN A 177 11.09 13.30 21.13
N ASP A 178 11.86 12.72 22.05
CA ASP A 178 12.00 13.24 23.43
C ASP A 178 12.71 14.59 23.50
N GLU A 179 13.49 14.96 22.48
CA GLU A 179 14.17 16.26 22.37
C GLU A 179 13.28 17.35 21.77
N THR A 180 12.10 16.97 21.27
CA THR A 180 11.19 17.86 20.58
C THR A 180 10.31 18.63 21.57
N GLU A 181 10.33 19.95 21.47
CA GLU A 181 9.47 20.85 22.24
C GLU A 181 7.99 20.62 21.93
N SER A 182 7.15 20.75 22.94
CA SER A 182 5.69 20.58 22.84
C SER A 182 5.20 19.18 22.42
N ALA A 183 6.05 18.18 22.25
CA ALA A 183 5.68 16.81 21.85
C ALA A 183 4.54 16.20 22.71
N LYS A 184 4.60 16.40 24.04
CA LYS A 184 3.53 15.92 24.94
C LYS A 184 2.20 16.63 24.69
N LYS A 185 2.21 17.94 24.46
CA LYS A 185 1.00 18.73 24.19
C LYS A 185 0.44 18.44 22.79
N ALA A 186 1.32 18.26 21.80
CA ALA A 186 0.93 17.81 20.46
C ALA A 186 0.18 16.48 20.50
N MET A 187 0.68 15.51 21.27
CA MET A 187 0.01 14.20 21.41
C MET A 187 -1.28 14.26 22.22
N GLN A 188 -1.44 15.21 23.15
CA GLN A 188 -2.68 15.35 23.92
C GLN A 188 -3.88 15.64 23.02
N GLY A 189 -3.76 16.58 22.07
CA GLY A 189 -4.82 16.88 21.12
C GLY A 189 -5.13 15.72 20.18
N VAL A 190 -4.09 15.06 19.65
CA VAL A 190 -4.24 13.87 18.80
C VAL A 190 -4.91 12.70 19.54
N HIS A 191 -4.53 12.46 20.80
CA HIS A 191 -5.17 11.44 21.63
C HIS A 191 -6.58 11.83 22.08
N ALA A 192 -6.89 13.13 22.23
CA ALA A 192 -8.25 13.59 22.45
C ALA A 192 -9.10 13.30 21.21
N PHE A 193 -8.59 13.58 20.01
CA PHE A 193 -9.26 13.28 18.74
C PHE A 193 -9.53 11.78 18.58
N LYS A 194 -8.55 10.92 18.85
CA LYS A 194 -8.74 9.46 18.79
C LYS A 194 -9.71 8.91 19.84
N ARG A 195 -9.96 9.63 20.94
CA ARG A 195 -10.94 9.24 21.96
C ARG A 195 -12.36 9.68 21.63
N ASP A 196 -12.53 10.60 20.68
CA ASP A 196 -13.84 11.01 20.20
C ASP A 196 -14.50 9.85 19.44
N GLU A 197 -15.70 9.45 19.86
CA GLU A 197 -16.42 8.31 19.29
C GLU A 197 -16.66 8.44 17.79
N ARG A 198 -16.72 9.67 17.26
CA ARG A 198 -16.89 9.95 15.83
C ARG A 198 -15.71 9.50 14.98
N PHE A 199 -14.51 9.44 15.56
CA PHE A 199 -13.27 9.21 14.81
C PHE A 199 -12.43 8.05 15.35
N ALA A 200 -12.74 7.53 16.54
CA ALA A 200 -11.90 6.57 17.26
C ALA A 200 -11.55 5.30 16.47
N LYS A 201 -12.53 4.74 15.75
CA LYS A 201 -12.36 3.50 14.97
C LYS A 201 -11.53 3.71 13.70
N ASP A 202 -11.62 4.90 13.14
CA ASP A 202 -11.04 5.23 11.84
C ASP A 202 -9.78 6.09 11.96
N THR A 203 -9.20 6.24 13.16
CA THR A 203 -8.00 7.06 13.38
C THR A 203 -6.77 6.21 13.73
N GLN A 204 -5.74 6.34 12.90
CA GLN A 204 -4.40 5.83 13.16
C GLN A 204 -3.45 6.97 13.53
N ILE A 205 -2.68 6.76 14.59
CA ILE A 205 -1.60 7.67 14.99
C ILE A 205 -0.29 6.97 14.64
N ILE A 206 0.60 7.69 13.96
CA ILE A 206 1.91 7.22 13.54
C ILE A 206 2.92 8.24 14.05
N VAL A 207 3.85 7.80 14.90
CA VAL A 207 4.93 8.64 15.40
C VAL A 207 6.20 8.32 14.62
N VAL A 208 6.87 9.36 14.14
CA VAL A 208 8.14 9.28 13.40
C VAL A 208 9.16 10.14 14.13
N ASP A 209 10.35 9.58 14.36
CA ASP A 209 11.48 10.33 14.91
C ASP A 209 12.10 11.18 13.79
N PRO A 210 12.18 12.52 13.94
CA PRO A 210 12.83 13.38 12.95
C PRO A 210 14.32 13.05 12.74
N SER A 211 14.98 12.40 13.70
CA SER A 211 16.40 12.03 13.62
C SER A 211 16.64 10.70 12.90
N ASP A 212 15.59 9.92 12.59
CA ASP A 212 15.74 8.64 11.89
C ASP A 212 16.03 8.87 10.40
N LYS A 213 17.21 8.42 9.97
CA LYS A 213 17.65 8.51 8.57
C LYS A 213 16.77 7.70 7.62
N ALA A 214 16.13 6.63 8.10
CA ALA A 214 15.22 5.84 7.28
C ALA A 214 14.00 6.66 6.84
N GLU A 215 13.61 7.67 7.61
CA GLU A 215 12.43 8.51 7.37
C GLU A 215 12.77 9.81 6.62
N SER A 216 14.04 10.03 6.28
CA SER A 216 14.50 11.27 5.62
C SER A 216 13.72 11.60 4.34
N GLN A 217 13.40 10.59 3.52
CA GLN A 217 12.59 10.78 2.32
C GLN A 217 11.15 11.22 2.66
N LEU A 218 10.52 10.58 3.65
CA LEU A 218 9.18 10.95 4.12
C LEU A 218 9.13 12.39 4.61
N LEU A 219 10.13 12.81 5.40
CA LEU A 219 10.22 14.17 5.90
C LEU A 219 10.46 15.18 4.77
N SER A 220 11.31 14.83 3.80
CA SER A 220 11.56 15.66 2.62
C SER A 220 10.30 15.83 1.76
N ASP A 221 9.56 14.75 1.51
CA ASP A 221 8.33 14.77 0.70
C ASP A 221 7.22 15.61 1.36
N LEU A 222 7.24 15.65 2.69
CA LEU A 222 6.34 16.48 3.49
C LEU A 222 6.91 17.86 3.79
N GLU A 223 8.09 18.23 3.29
CA GLU A 223 8.72 19.53 3.57
C GLU A 223 8.80 19.82 5.09
N ILE A 224 9.14 18.81 5.88
CA ILE A 224 9.34 18.91 7.34
C ILE A 224 10.84 19.00 7.60
N ASP A 225 11.27 20.06 8.28
CA ASP A 225 12.65 20.18 8.72
C ASP A 225 12.93 19.24 9.89
N ALA A 226 13.73 18.20 9.63
CA ALA A 226 14.21 17.25 10.63
C ALA A 226 15.00 17.91 11.78
N LYS A 227 15.49 19.15 11.60
CA LYS A 227 16.21 19.92 12.62
C LYS A 227 15.31 20.87 13.42
N SER A 228 14.03 20.93 13.08
CA SER A 228 13.06 21.69 13.87
C SER A 228 13.05 21.18 15.31
N LYS A 229 13.10 22.10 16.27
CA LYS A 229 12.92 21.78 17.69
C LYS A 229 11.47 21.57 18.07
N GLU A 230 10.53 21.95 17.21
CA GLU A 230 9.11 21.91 17.50
C GLU A 230 8.44 20.69 16.87
N ALA A 231 7.51 20.08 17.62
CA ALA A 231 6.74 18.92 17.15
C ALA A 231 5.84 19.30 15.97
N VAL A 232 5.81 18.45 14.95
CA VAL A 232 4.97 18.66 13.78
C VAL A 232 3.96 17.52 13.68
N THR A 233 2.68 17.87 13.65
CA THR A 233 1.59 16.92 13.41
C THR A 233 0.99 17.18 12.04
N VAL A 234 0.95 16.17 11.19
CA VAL A 234 0.28 16.22 9.89
C VAL A 234 -0.96 15.32 9.92
N LEU A 235 -2.10 15.87 9.51
CA LEU A 235 -3.35 15.14 9.38
C LEU A 235 -3.60 14.78 7.91
N PHE A 236 -3.91 13.51 7.67
CA PHE A 236 -4.35 12.99 6.38
C PHE A 236 -5.74 12.37 6.49
N ALA A 237 -6.54 12.57 5.45
CA ALA A 237 -7.80 11.89 5.23
C ALA A 237 -7.65 10.77 4.19
N PRO A 238 -8.39 9.65 4.30
CA PRO A 238 -8.40 8.61 3.27
C PRO A 238 -8.70 9.18 1.87
N PRO A 239 -8.04 8.69 0.81
CA PRO A 239 -7.02 7.62 0.76
C PRO A 239 -5.57 8.13 0.89
N GLY A 240 -5.32 9.20 1.64
CA GLY A 240 -3.98 9.83 1.77
C GLY A 240 -3.96 11.32 1.41
N ARG A 241 -5.12 11.97 1.39
CA ARG A 241 -5.26 13.40 1.12
C ARG A 241 -4.74 14.21 2.31
N PHE A 242 -3.82 15.13 2.06
CA PHE A 242 -3.36 16.08 3.06
C PHE A 242 -4.52 16.99 3.52
N VAL A 243 -4.73 17.08 4.83
CA VAL A 243 -5.78 17.90 5.45
C VAL A 243 -5.18 19.16 6.06
N GLY A 244 -4.06 19.02 6.78
CA GLY A 244 -3.41 20.14 7.43
C GLY A 244 -2.15 19.74 8.18
N ARG A 245 -1.36 20.76 8.55
CA ARG A 245 -0.14 20.64 9.36
C ARG A 245 -0.25 21.56 10.56
N PHE A 246 0.17 21.05 11.71
CA PHE A 246 0.13 21.74 12.99
C PHE A 246 1.52 21.72 13.59
N HIS A 247 1.97 22.88 14.04
CA HIS A 247 3.24 23.06 14.73
C HIS A 247 2.97 23.21 16.22
N GLY A 248 3.72 22.48 17.05
CA GLY A 248 3.66 22.56 18.50
C GLY A 248 2.40 21.91 19.08
N ALA A 249 1.80 22.58 20.06
CA ALA A 249 0.64 22.05 20.79
C ALA A 249 -0.60 21.95 19.88
N THR A 250 -1.30 20.81 19.93
CA THR A 250 -2.57 20.63 19.22
C THR A 250 -3.71 20.55 20.22
N ASN A 251 -4.92 20.94 19.80
CA ASN A 251 -6.15 20.78 20.57
C ASN A 251 -7.25 20.15 19.69
N LEU A 252 -8.28 19.60 20.32
CA LEU A 252 -9.33 18.86 19.63
C LEU A 252 -10.11 19.74 18.63
N ASP A 253 -10.46 20.95 19.04
CA ASP A 253 -11.33 21.85 18.27
C ASP A 253 -10.66 22.28 16.96
N ASP A 254 -9.38 22.62 17.00
CA ASP A 254 -8.60 23.00 15.80
C ASP A 254 -8.46 21.83 14.83
N LEU A 255 -8.20 20.61 15.34
CA LEU A 255 -8.08 19.40 14.53
C LEU A 255 -9.41 19.06 13.83
N VAL A 256 -10.52 19.11 14.57
CA VAL A 256 -11.86 18.84 14.04
C VAL A 256 -12.27 19.91 13.04
N SER A 257 -12.05 21.19 13.36
CA SER A 257 -12.40 22.31 12.48
C SER A 257 -11.64 22.24 11.16
N THR A 258 -10.34 21.92 11.19
CA THR A 258 -9.52 21.75 9.98
C THR A 258 -10.01 20.58 9.14
N LEU A 259 -10.36 19.45 9.77
CA LEU A 259 -10.90 18.29 9.07
C LEU A 259 -12.25 18.61 8.41
N VAL A 260 -13.18 19.21 9.14
CA VAL A 260 -14.51 19.60 8.62
C VAL A 260 -14.36 20.59 7.47
N SER A 261 -13.47 21.57 7.58
CA SER A 261 -13.18 22.54 6.52
C SER A 261 -12.65 21.85 5.26
N ALA A 262 -11.70 20.92 5.41
CA ALA A 262 -11.15 20.14 4.29
C ALA A 262 -12.18 19.19 3.65
N MET A 263 -13.18 18.73 4.40
CA MET A 263 -14.27 17.91 3.88
C MET A 263 -15.37 18.76 3.21
N SER A 264 -15.63 19.96 3.73
CA SER A 264 -16.66 20.89 3.23
C SER A 264 -16.22 21.67 1.98
N GLY A 265 -14.91 21.72 1.72
CA GLY A 265 -14.34 22.30 0.49
C GLY A 265 -14.71 21.55 -0.80
N CYS A 266 -15.43 20.42 -0.71
CA CYS A 266 -16.00 19.70 -1.84
C CYS A 266 -17.54 19.79 -1.83
N GLY A 267 -18.06 21.01 -1.81
CA GLY A 267 -19.50 21.25 -1.64
C GLY A 267 -19.99 22.63 -2.06
N SER A 268 -19.35 23.32 -3.01
CA SER A 268 -20.00 24.39 -3.80
C SER A 268 -19.11 24.85 -4.95
N CYS A 269 -19.23 24.16 -6.08
CA CYS A 269 -19.06 24.77 -7.41
C CYS A 269 -20.14 24.15 -8.30
N GLY A 270 -21.40 24.38 -7.90
CA GLY A 270 -22.52 24.41 -8.84
C GLY A 270 -22.38 25.63 -9.78
N PRO A 271 -23.16 25.69 -10.86
CA PRO A 271 -22.98 26.65 -11.95
C PRO A 271 -23.41 28.05 -11.51
N GLY A 272 -22.48 28.83 -10.98
CA GLY A 272 -22.71 30.21 -10.54
C GLY A 272 -21.44 30.79 -9.95
N GLY A 273 -20.88 31.79 -10.65
CA GLY A 273 -19.48 32.19 -10.51
C GLY A 273 -19.07 32.91 -9.22
N CYS A 274 -17.75 33.02 -9.06
CA CYS A 274 -17.06 33.98 -8.19
C CYS A 274 -15.70 34.29 -8.82
N GLY A 275 -15.71 35.00 -9.95
CA GLY A 275 -14.54 35.66 -10.51
C GLY A 275 -14.69 37.16 -10.30
N SER A 276 -13.78 37.76 -9.54
CA SER A 276 -13.46 39.18 -9.54
C SER A 276 -14.54 40.16 -9.04
N CYS A 277 -14.66 40.30 -7.72
CA CYS A 277 -14.89 41.63 -7.14
C CYS A 277 -13.59 42.45 -7.26
N GLY A 278 -13.36 43.01 -8.45
CA GLY A 278 -12.40 44.08 -8.67
C GLY A 278 -13.13 45.44 -8.59
N PRO A 279 -12.58 46.46 -7.94
CA PRO A 279 -13.26 47.74 -7.78
C PRO A 279 -13.11 48.57 -9.05
N GLY A 280 -14.21 48.89 -9.73
CA GLY A 280 -14.22 49.93 -10.76
C GLY A 280 -15.36 49.81 -11.76
N GLY A 281 -16.21 50.84 -11.81
CA GLY A 281 -17.02 51.15 -12.98
C GLY A 281 -18.52 51.27 -12.73
N CYS A 282 -18.94 52.40 -12.16
CA CYS A 282 -20.31 52.90 -12.32
C CYS A 282 -20.42 53.50 -13.73
N GLY A 283 -21.40 53.09 -14.53
CA GLY A 283 -21.64 53.67 -15.85
C GLY A 283 -23.02 53.32 -16.41
N HIS A 284 -23.87 54.35 -16.45
CA HIS A 284 -25.23 54.48 -17.02
C HIS A 284 -26.41 54.01 -16.17
#